data_AF-A0A0F9UYJ5-F1
#
_entry.id   AF-A0A0F9UYJ5-F1
#
_cell.length_a   1.000
_cell.length_b   1.000
_cell.length_c   1.000
_cell.angle_alpha   90.00
_cell.angle_beta   90.00
_cell.angle_gamma   90.00
#
_symmetry.space_group_name_H-M   'P 1'
#
loop_
_entity.id
_entity.type
_entity.pdbx_description
1 polymer ?
#
loop_
_entity_poly.entity_id
_entity_poly.type
_entity_poly.pdbx_seq_one_letter_code
_entity_poly.pdbx_strand_id
1 'polypeptide(L)'
;MTVSRELYRDRKNKKLCTICGEPAQKDRLLCDKHATKNLEGQRNIAKKRIKQGLCVMCGKCPPVSRRKRCRQCLEAKKLDSKLNRAPLIQKRIKNGLCVSCGKPNPTSNKHCSMCSEKYNMSSRLKDKQKIIDNLCTKCGKNPPQTNRNKCPLCLEKGRQWNHKPENLHKRRDKHREVRDQIIKHYGGKCNCCDETERTFLAIDHVNNNGSIHRREVQKSSGLGFFQWIVNQNFPDDLQILCHNCNMSKYLSSGICAHKNKINGV
;
A
#
# COMPACT_ATOMS: atom_id res chain seq x y z
N MET A 1 -27.15 30.93 23.28
CA MET A 1 -28.21 30.24 24.03
C MET A 1 -27.74 28.85 24.39
N THR A 2 -27.43 28.63 25.66
CA THR A 2 -27.03 27.33 26.21
C THR A 2 -28.26 26.46 26.40
N VAL A 3 -28.30 25.32 25.70
CA VAL A 3 -29.36 24.30 25.86
C VAL A 3 -29.27 23.74 27.29
N SER A 4 -30.41 23.51 27.96
CA SER A 4 -30.41 22.90 29.31
C SER A 4 -29.72 21.53 29.28
N ARG A 5 -29.09 21.13 30.40
CA ARG A 5 -28.39 19.83 30.49
C ARG A 5 -29.33 18.65 30.20
N GLU A 6 -30.59 18.79 30.58
CA GLU A 6 -31.64 17.81 30.35
C GLU A 6 -31.97 17.68 28.86
N LEU A 7 -32.26 18.80 28.18
CA LEU A 7 -32.54 18.81 26.74
C LEU A 7 -31.34 18.34 25.90
N TYR A 8 -30.12 18.60 26.35
CA TYR A 8 -28.91 18.04 25.73
C TYR A 8 -28.88 16.51 25.81
N ARG A 9 -29.17 15.94 26.99
CA ARG A 9 -29.19 14.48 27.21
C ARG A 9 -30.31 13.82 26.41
N ASP A 10 -31.50 14.42 26.41
CA ASP A 10 -32.65 13.93 25.64
C ASP A 10 -32.32 13.87 24.13
N ARG A 11 -31.84 14.97 23.57
CA ARG A 11 -31.42 15.03 22.15
C ARG A 11 -30.35 14.00 21.82
N LYS A 12 -29.34 13.85 22.68
CA LYS A 12 -28.28 12.86 22.50
C LYS A 12 -28.84 11.43 22.47
N ASN A 13 -29.72 11.09 23.41
CA ASN A 13 -30.34 9.76 23.50
C ASN A 13 -31.24 9.48 22.29
N LYS A 14 -31.95 10.49 21.80
CA LYS A 14 -32.80 10.42 20.59
C LYS A 14 -32.01 10.52 19.27
N LYS A 15 -30.67 10.52 19.31
CA LYS A 15 -29.79 10.68 18.12
C LYS A 15 -30.09 11.97 17.32
N LEU A 16 -30.47 13.02 18.03
CA LEU A 16 -30.70 14.36 17.51
C LEU A 16 -29.48 15.26 17.72
N CYS A 17 -29.36 16.26 16.87
CA CYS A 17 -28.35 17.29 16.95
C CYS A 17 -28.50 18.04 18.28
N THR A 18 -27.44 18.05 19.08
CA THR A 18 -27.49 18.64 20.42
C THR A 18 -27.69 20.17 20.42
N ILE A 19 -27.52 20.81 19.26
CA ILE A 19 -27.68 22.27 19.09
C ILE A 19 -29.10 22.62 18.66
N CYS A 20 -29.60 22.02 17.57
CA CYS A 20 -30.88 22.43 16.96
C CYS A 20 -32.01 21.40 17.06
N GLY A 21 -31.75 20.17 17.48
CA GLY A 21 -32.78 19.12 17.58
C GLY A 21 -33.07 18.36 16.29
N GLU A 22 -32.53 18.78 15.15
CA GLU A 22 -32.62 18.03 13.87
C GLU A 22 -31.90 16.67 13.93
N PRO A 23 -32.22 15.70 13.05
CA PRO A 23 -31.50 14.41 13.00
C PRO A 23 -29.97 14.58 12.94
N ALA A 24 -29.26 13.86 13.81
CA ALA A 24 -27.79 13.88 13.80
C ALA A 24 -27.23 12.94 12.73
N GLN A 25 -25.99 13.19 12.30
CA GLN A 25 -25.25 12.22 11.50
C GLN A 25 -25.13 10.88 12.26
N LYS A 26 -25.09 9.77 11.52
CA LYS A 26 -24.90 8.43 12.09
C LYS A 26 -23.67 8.40 13.01
N ASP A 27 -23.90 7.99 14.26
CA ASP A 27 -22.91 7.91 15.34
C ASP A 27 -22.25 9.26 15.72
N ARG A 28 -22.96 10.39 15.52
CA ARG A 28 -22.51 11.74 15.86
C ARG A 28 -23.53 12.50 16.71
N LEU A 29 -23.10 13.65 17.24
CA LEU A 29 -23.91 14.53 18.09
C LEU A 29 -24.49 15.74 17.35
N LEU A 30 -24.08 15.98 16.11
CA LEU A 30 -24.44 17.16 15.33
C LEU A 30 -25.02 16.73 13.97
N CYS A 31 -25.95 17.52 13.46
CA CYS A 31 -26.37 17.45 12.06
C CYS A 31 -25.29 18.04 11.14
N ASP A 32 -25.39 17.78 9.83
CA ASP A 32 -24.42 18.22 8.81
C ASP A 32 -24.11 19.72 8.89
N LYS A 33 -25.16 20.55 8.94
CA LYS A 33 -25.04 22.01 9.01
C LYS A 33 -24.20 22.46 10.20
N HIS A 34 -24.48 21.92 11.39
CA HIS A 34 -23.77 22.29 12.61
C HIS A 34 -22.37 21.68 12.68
N ALA A 35 -22.17 20.48 12.14
CA ALA A 35 -20.86 19.85 12.03
C ALA A 35 -19.94 20.69 11.12
N THR A 36 -20.42 21.11 9.95
CA THR A 36 -19.68 21.97 9.00
C THR A 36 -19.36 23.33 9.62
N LYS A 37 -20.35 24.01 10.21
CA LYS A 37 -20.14 25.29 10.88
C LYS A 37 -19.11 25.21 12.02
N ASN A 38 -19.14 24.13 12.81
CA ASN A 38 -18.16 23.90 13.87
C ASN A 38 -16.74 23.70 13.29
N LEU A 39 -16.60 22.90 12.23
CA LEU A 39 -15.31 22.70 11.55
C LEU A 39 -14.75 24.01 10.96
N GLU A 40 -15.59 24.85 10.37
CA GLU A 40 -15.21 26.18 9.88
C GLU A 40 -14.77 27.09 11.02
N GLY A 41 -15.52 27.13 12.12
CA GLY A 41 -15.14 27.86 13.33
C GLY A 41 -13.76 27.44 13.86
N GLN A 42 -13.51 26.13 13.94
CA GLN A 42 -12.20 25.61 14.33
C GLN A 42 -11.08 26.01 13.37
N ARG A 43 -11.32 25.99 12.06
CA ARG A 43 -10.36 26.46 11.05
C ARG A 43 -10.05 27.93 11.20
N ASN A 44 -11.07 28.76 11.44
CA ASN A 44 -10.91 30.20 11.63
C ASN A 44 -10.12 30.53 12.90
N ILE A 45 -10.40 29.84 14.01
CA ILE A 45 -9.63 29.95 15.25
C ILE A 45 -8.16 29.55 15.01
N ALA A 46 -7.92 28.45 14.30
CA ALA A 46 -6.56 28.02 13.98
C ALA A 46 -5.81 29.05 13.13
N LYS A 47 -6.44 29.61 12.10
CA LYS A 47 -5.87 30.68 11.26
C LYS A 47 -5.54 31.92 12.10
N LYS A 48 -6.46 32.37 12.95
CA LYS A 48 -6.25 33.51 13.86
C LYS A 48 -5.05 33.29 14.77
N ARG A 49 -4.96 32.11 15.39
CA ARG A 49 -3.82 31.75 16.27
C ARG A 49 -2.49 31.71 15.52
N ILE A 50 -2.47 31.20 14.28
CA ILE A 50 -1.25 31.23 13.45
C ILE A 50 -0.81 32.67 13.18
N LYS A 51 -1.73 33.56 12.79
CA LYS A 51 -1.43 34.98 12.55
C LYS A 51 -0.89 35.67 13.81
N GLN A 52 -1.37 35.27 14.98
CA GLN A 52 -0.92 35.79 16.29
C GLN A 52 0.37 35.12 16.81
N GLY A 53 0.97 34.19 16.07
CA GLY A 53 2.16 33.47 16.54
C GLY A 53 1.89 32.49 17.68
N LEU A 54 0.65 32.03 17.85
CA LEU A 54 0.21 31.18 18.95
C LEU A 54 0.01 29.72 18.52
N CYS A 55 0.19 28.81 19.48
CA CYS A 55 -0.11 27.39 19.34
C CYS A 55 -1.57 27.17 18.90
N VAL A 56 -1.79 26.45 17.80
CA VAL A 56 -3.15 26.23 17.26
C VAL A 56 -4.05 25.40 18.17
N MET A 57 -3.47 24.64 19.11
CA MET A 57 -4.24 23.81 20.05
C MET A 57 -4.65 24.58 21.29
N CYS A 58 -3.70 25.07 22.10
CA CYS A 58 -4.01 25.76 23.35
C CYS A 58 -4.31 27.26 23.16
N GLY A 59 -3.73 27.90 22.14
CA GLY A 59 -3.84 29.34 21.94
C GLY A 59 -3.15 30.21 22.99
N LYS A 60 -2.30 29.64 23.86
CA LYS A 60 -1.68 30.35 25.00
C LYS A 60 -0.21 30.68 24.80
N CYS A 61 0.54 29.77 24.18
CA CYS A 61 2.00 29.88 24.08
C CYS A 61 2.44 29.82 22.61
N PRO A 62 3.63 30.37 22.27
CA PRO A 62 4.21 30.22 20.94
C PRO A 62 4.43 28.75 20.54
N PRO A 63 4.36 28.41 19.25
CA PRO A 63 4.69 27.08 18.77
C PRO A 63 6.20 26.84 18.77
N VAL A 64 6.60 25.55 18.76
CA VAL A 64 8.00 25.18 18.52
C VAL A 64 8.39 25.53 17.08
N SER A 65 9.66 25.87 16.84
CA SER A 65 10.19 26.19 15.50
C SER A 65 9.76 25.16 14.44
N ARG A 66 9.28 25.66 13.29
CA ARG A 66 8.72 24.90 12.16
C ARG A 66 7.50 24.01 12.49
N ARG A 67 6.83 24.24 13.62
CA ARG A 67 5.60 23.53 14.04
C ARG A 67 4.44 24.49 14.25
N LYS A 68 3.23 23.95 14.34
CA LYS A 68 1.99 24.71 14.62
C LYS A 68 1.55 24.65 16.10
N ARG A 69 2.26 23.90 16.94
CA ARG A 69 1.90 23.62 18.35
C ARG A 69 3.08 23.89 19.27
N CYS A 70 2.80 24.30 20.51
CA CYS A 70 3.80 24.45 21.58
C CYS A 70 4.29 23.08 22.06
N ARG A 71 5.39 23.06 22.83
CA ARG A 71 6.03 21.84 23.36
C ARG A 71 5.05 20.98 24.17
N GLN A 72 4.35 21.59 25.13
CA GLN A 72 3.38 20.91 25.99
C GLN A 72 2.27 20.22 25.18
N CYS A 73 1.68 20.90 24.18
CA CYS A 73 0.65 20.31 23.33
C CYS A 73 1.20 19.19 22.40
N LEU A 74 2.49 19.20 22.09
CA LEU A 74 3.14 18.12 21.34
C LEU A 74 3.39 16.91 22.24
N GLU A 75 3.82 17.13 23.47
CA GLU A 75 4.02 16.07 24.48
C GLU A 75 2.71 15.42 24.88
N ALA A 76 1.67 16.21 25.15
CA ALA A 76 0.32 15.70 25.41
C ALA A 76 -0.18 14.83 24.24
N LYS A 77 0.07 15.23 22.99
CA LYS A 77 -0.28 14.42 21.81
C LYS A 77 0.53 13.11 21.74
N LYS A 78 1.82 13.14 22.08
CA LYS A 78 2.65 11.93 22.13
C LYS A 78 2.12 10.97 23.20
N LEU A 79 1.78 11.48 24.36
CA LEU A 79 1.21 10.71 25.46
C LEU A 79 -0.13 10.08 25.08
N ASP A 80 -1.06 10.86 24.52
CA ASP A 80 -2.34 10.36 23.98
C ASP A 80 -2.14 9.28 22.91
N SER A 81 -1.15 9.47 22.03
CA SER A 81 -0.83 8.48 21.01
C SER A 81 -0.40 7.14 21.62
N LYS A 82 0.32 7.17 22.75
CA LYS A 82 0.80 5.99 23.45
C LYS A 82 -0.31 5.34 24.29
N LEU A 83 -1.02 6.13 25.09
CA LEU A 83 -1.99 5.63 26.07
C LEU A 83 -3.33 5.26 25.44
N ASN A 84 -3.81 6.03 24.46
CA ASN A 84 -5.15 5.86 23.91
C ASN A 84 -5.12 5.34 22.48
N ARG A 85 -4.32 5.96 21.60
CA ARG A 85 -4.37 5.65 20.16
C ARG A 85 -3.76 4.29 19.83
N ALA A 86 -2.62 3.94 20.41
CA ALA A 86 -1.96 2.66 20.14
C ALA A 86 -2.80 1.45 20.61
N PRO A 87 -3.36 1.41 21.84
CA PRO A 87 -4.25 0.33 22.25
C PRO A 87 -5.51 0.24 21.39
N LEU A 88 -6.11 1.37 21.00
CA LEU A 88 -7.26 1.38 20.09
C LEU A 88 -6.92 0.75 18.72
N ILE A 89 -5.74 1.05 18.17
CA ILE A 89 -5.28 0.46 16.92
C ILE A 89 -5.13 -1.06 17.06
N GLN A 90 -4.49 -1.53 18.14
CA GLN A 90 -4.30 -2.96 18.41
C GLN A 90 -5.66 -3.66 18.58
N LYS A 91 -6.58 -3.09 19.36
CA LYS A 91 -7.95 -3.59 19.54
C LYS A 91 -8.69 -3.70 18.21
N ARG A 92 -8.57 -2.70 17.33
CA ARG A 92 -9.17 -2.72 16.00
C ARG A 92 -8.61 -3.84 15.14
N ILE A 93 -7.28 -4.01 15.10
CA ILE A 93 -6.64 -5.09 14.33
C ILE A 93 -7.11 -6.45 14.83
N LYS A 94 -7.09 -6.68 16.16
CA LYS A 94 -7.53 -7.94 16.77
C LYS A 94 -8.98 -8.29 16.42
N ASN A 95 -9.84 -7.28 16.30
CA ASN A 95 -11.27 -7.45 15.99
C ASN A 95 -11.59 -7.37 14.49
N GLY A 96 -10.59 -7.44 13.60
CA GLY A 96 -10.82 -7.36 12.15
C GLY A 96 -11.41 -6.02 11.69
N LEU A 97 -11.08 -4.92 12.37
CA LEU A 97 -11.57 -3.57 12.07
C LEU A 97 -10.48 -2.70 11.45
N CYS A 98 -10.89 -1.82 10.52
CA CYS A 98 -10.01 -0.84 9.89
C CYS A 98 -9.47 0.18 10.93
N VAL A 99 -8.15 0.35 10.98
CA VAL A 99 -7.51 1.25 11.97
C VAL A 99 -7.85 2.73 11.78
N SER A 100 -8.29 3.11 10.58
CA SER A 100 -8.72 4.47 10.25
C SER A 100 -10.18 4.70 10.62
N CYS A 101 -11.12 4.04 9.92
CA CYS A 101 -12.55 4.28 10.06
C CYS A 101 -13.26 3.44 11.12
N GLY A 102 -12.65 2.34 11.60
CA GLY A 102 -13.24 1.45 12.61
C GLY A 102 -14.31 0.48 12.10
N LYS A 103 -14.58 0.44 10.79
CA LYS A 103 -15.52 -0.51 10.17
C LYS A 103 -14.87 -1.90 9.99
N PRO A 104 -15.67 -2.98 9.82
CA PRO A 104 -15.16 -4.30 9.44
C PRO A 104 -14.21 -4.21 8.25
N ASN A 105 -13.13 -5.00 8.32
CA ASN A 105 -12.05 -4.99 7.36
C ASN A 105 -11.78 -6.42 6.88
N PRO A 106 -12.30 -6.80 5.69
CA PRO A 106 -12.14 -8.14 5.15
C PRO A 106 -10.75 -8.36 4.53
N THR A 107 -9.88 -7.35 4.52
CA THR A 107 -8.56 -7.43 3.88
C THR A 107 -7.48 -7.80 4.88
N SER A 108 -6.36 -8.35 4.38
CA SER A 108 -5.15 -8.57 5.18
C SER A 108 -4.40 -7.27 5.53
N ASN A 109 -4.80 -6.12 4.98
CA ASN A 109 -4.20 -4.82 5.32
C ASN A 109 -4.81 -4.28 6.62
N LYS A 110 -4.10 -3.43 7.36
CA LYS A 110 -4.65 -2.72 8.54
C LYS A 110 -5.78 -1.72 8.21
N HIS A 111 -5.94 -1.37 6.94
CA HIS A 111 -7.01 -0.51 6.45
C HIS A 111 -7.97 -1.30 5.56
N CYS A 112 -9.27 -0.99 5.61
CA CYS A 112 -10.19 -1.43 4.56
C CYS A 112 -9.80 -0.84 3.19
N SER A 113 -10.27 -1.45 2.10
CA SER A 113 -9.99 -1.05 0.71
C SER A 113 -10.13 0.46 0.49
N MET A 114 -11.26 1.03 0.87
CA MET A 114 -11.55 2.47 0.74
C MET A 114 -10.58 3.36 1.52
N CYS A 115 -10.21 2.96 2.75
CA CYS A 115 -9.25 3.73 3.54
C CYS A 115 -7.81 3.58 3.02
N SER A 116 -7.46 2.39 2.53
CA SER A 116 -6.17 2.11 1.89
C SER A 116 -6.00 2.95 0.64
N GLU A 117 -7.02 3.02 -0.22
CA GLU A 117 -6.99 3.82 -1.44
C GLU A 117 -6.80 5.31 -1.14
N LYS A 118 -7.60 5.87 -0.21
CA LYS A 118 -7.45 7.26 0.24
C LYS A 118 -6.06 7.54 0.80
N TYR A 119 -5.51 6.61 1.60
CA TYR A 119 -4.16 6.73 2.13
C TYR A 119 -3.11 6.72 1.00
N ASN A 120 -3.22 5.80 0.06
CA ASN A 120 -2.30 5.66 -1.07
C ASN A 120 -2.35 6.89 -1.99
N MET A 121 -3.54 7.41 -2.28
CA MET A 121 -3.72 8.66 -3.04
C MET A 121 -2.99 9.82 -2.35
N SER A 122 -3.22 10.01 -1.05
CA SER A 122 -2.51 11.05 -0.29
C SER A 122 -0.99 10.84 -0.26
N SER A 123 -0.51 9.60 -0.20
CA SER A 123 0.91 9.28 -0.26
C SER A 123 1.52 9.65 -1.61
N ARG A 124 0.86 9.29 -2.72
CA ARG A 124 1.31 9.63 -4.09
C ARG A 124 1.41 11.13 -4.29
N LEU A 125 0.44 11.91 -3.80
CA LEU A 125 0.47 13.36 -3.88
C LEU A 125 1.67 13.95 -3.12
N LYS A 126 1.98 13.43 -1.93
CA LYS A 126 3.17 13.85 -1.17
C LYS A 126 4.47 13.50 -1.87
N ASP A 127 4.54 12.32 -2.49
CA ASP A 127 5.74 11.91 -3.21
C ASP A 127 5.93 12.71 -4.50
N LYS A 128 4.85 13.06 -5.21
CA LYS A 128 4.89 14.04 -6.31
C LYS A 128 5.40 15.40 -5.84
N GLN A 129 4.88 15.91 -4.72
CA GLN A 129 5.36 17.19 -4.18
C GLN A 129 6.84 17.14 -3.82
N LYS A 130 7.31 16.06 -3.17
CA LYS A 130 8.75 15.90 -2.87
C LYS A 130 9.60 15.90 -4.13
N ILE A 131 9.13 15.30 -5.23
CA ILE A 131 9.86 15.34 -6.51
C ILE A 131 9.98 16.77 -7.02
N ILE A 132 8.89 17.54 -6.99
CA ILE A 132 8.87 18.97 -7.36
C ILE A 132 9.82 19.78 -6.47
N ASP A 133 9.82 19.53 -5.17
CA ASP A 133 10.68 20.20 -4.18
C ASP A 133 12.15 19.71 -4.24
N ASN A 134 12.50 18.84 -5.19
CA ASN A 134 13.81 18.18 -5.31
C ASN A 134 14.25 17.47 -4.00
N LEU A 135 13.31 16.76 -3.37
CA LEU A 135 13.49 16.01 -2.13
C LEU A 135 13.32 14.51 -2.35
N CYS A 136 14.11 13.72 -1.61
CA CYS A 136 13.99 12.27 -1.59
C CYS A 136 12.57 11.82 -1.20
N THR A 137 11.94 10.99 -2.03
CA THR A 137 10.59 10.44 -1.78
C THR A 137 10.49 9.63 -0.49
N LYS A 138 11.57 8.97 -0.07
CA LYS A 138 11.63 8.15 1.16
C LYS A 138 11.73 8.99 2.43
N CYS A 139 12.73 9.87 2.55
CA CYS A 139 12.95 10.63 3.79
C CYS A 139 12.34 12.04 3.79
N GLY A 140 12.13 12.64 2.62
CA GLY A 140 11.63 14.01 2.48
C GLY A 140 12.58 15.09 3.04
N LYS A 141 13.89 14.82 3.10
CA LYS A 141 14.88 15.71 3.73
C LYS A 141 16.03 16.10 2.83
N ASN A 142 16.62 15.14 2.12
CA ASN A 142 17.83 15.33 1.33
C ASN A 142 17.50 15.26 -0.16
N PRO A 143 18.28 15.90 -1.03
CA PRO A 143 18.10 15.80 -2.46
C PRO A 143 18.28 14.35 -2.95
N PRO A 144 17.57 13.96 -4.02
CA PRO A 144 17.76 12.66 -4.65
C PRO A 144 19.16 12.52 -5.28
N GLN A 145 19.60 11.27 -5.47
CA GLN A 145 20.73 10.96 -6.33
C GLN A 145 20.35 11.13 -7.80
N THR A 146 21.30 11.45 -8.67
CA THR A 146 21.12 11.57 -10.13
C THR A 146 20.32 10.41 -10.71
N ASN A 147 19.30 10.72 -11.52
CA ASN A 147 18.38 9.76 -12.14
C ASN A 147 17.64 8.84 -11.16
N ARG A 148 17.44 9.27 -9.91
CA ARG A 148 16.70 8.53 -8.88
C ARG A 148 15.72 9.46 -8.17
N ASN A 149 14.75 8.86 -7.47
CA ASN A 149 13.80 9.59 -6.61
C ASN A 149 14.16 9.50 -5.12
N LYS A 150 15.34 8.96 -4.78
CA LYS A 150 15.80 8.72 -3.40
C LYS A 150 17.21 9.27 -3.22
N CYS A 151 17.51 9.78 -2.02
CA CYS A 151 18.85 10.27 -1.69
C CYS A 151 19.85 9.10 -1.50
N PRO A 152 21.17 9.34 -1.62
CA PRO A 152 22.20 8.32 -1.44
C PRO A 152 22.07 7.53 -0.14
N LEU A 153 21.86 8.22 0.99
CA LEU A 153 21.68 7.56 2.30
C LEU A 153 20.46 6.63 2.35
N CYS A 154 19.38 7.00 1.68
CA CYS A 154 18.17 6.19 1.62
C CYS A 154 18.31 4.98 0.70
N LEU A 155 19.10 5.11 -0.37
CA LEU A 155 19.46 4.06 -1.30
C LEU A 155 20.39 3.06 -0.63
N GLU A 156 21.44 3.53 0.05
CA GLU A 156 22.40 2.69 0.76
C GLU A 156 21.74 1.88 1.87
N LYS A 157 20.91 2.52 2.70
CA LYS A 157 20.09 1.80 3.69
C LYS A 157 19.18 0.75 3.05
N GLY A 158 18.69 1.00 1.84
CA GLY A 158 17.90 0.03 1.08
C GLY A 158 18.74 -1.16 0.62
N ARG A 159 19.95 -0.90 0.12
CA ARG A 159 20.91 -1.92 -0.31
C ARG A 159 21.31 -2.82 0.86
N GLN A 160 21.74 -2.23 1.97
CA GLN A 160 22.11 -2.95 3.19
C GLN A 160 20.96 -3.83 3.68
N TRP A 161 19.74 -3.30 3.72
CA TRP A 161 18.57 -4.08 4.11
C TRP A 161 18.31 -5.26 3.15
N ASN A 162 18.38 -5.05 1.83
CA ASN A 162 18.19 -6.10 0.84
C ASN A 162 19.28 -7.18 0.86
N HIS A 163 20.50 -6.84 1.29
CA HIS A 163 21.65 -7.74 1.35
C HIS A 163 21.76 -8.50 2.67
N LYS A 164 20.89 -8.21 3.64
CA LYS A 164 20.85 -9.00 4.87
C LYS A 164 20.54 -10.46 4.55
N PRO A 165 21.29 -11.43 5.09
CA PRO A 165 21.09 -12.85 4.79
C PRO A 165 19.63 -13.29 4.94
N GLU A 166 18.95 -12.88 6.01
CA GLU A 166 17.55 -13.24 6.25
C GLU A 166 16.60 -12.75 5.16
N ASN A 167 16.87 -11.61 4.53
CA ASN A 167 16.05 -11.05 3.45
C ASN A 167 16.35 -11.72 2.11
N LEU A 168 17.61 -12.11 1.88
CA LEU A 168 18.01 -12.89 0.71
C LEU A 168 17.35 -14.27 0.72
N HIS A 169 17.39 -14.98 1.85
CA HIS A 169 16.73 -16.28 2.02
C HIS A 169 15.23 -16.15 1.78
N LYS A 170 14.55 -15.21 2.45
CA LYS A 170 13.12 -14.96 2.25
C LYS A 170 12.75 -14.69 0.79
N ARG A 171 13.58 -13.94 0.05
CA ARG A 171 13.33 -13.67 -1.37
C ARG A 171 13.50 -14.94 -2.22
N ARG A 172 14.51 -15.76 -1.94
CA ARG A 172 14.74 -17.04 -2.63
C ARG A 172 13.60 -18.03 -2.35
N ASP A 173 13.19 -18.14 -1.09
CA ASP A 173 12.10 -19.01 -0.67
C ASP A 173 10.79 -18.59 -1.32
N LYS A 174 10.48 -17.28 -1.33
CA LYS A 174 9.27 -16.79 -1.99
C LYS A 174 9.30 -17.04 -3.50
N HIS A 175 10.46 -16.83 -4.13
CA HIS A 175 10.63 -17.12 -5.55
C HIS A 175 10.45 -18.61 -5.84
N ARG A 176 10.99 -19.49 -5.00
CA ARG A 176 10.80 -20.95 -5.10
C ARG A 176 9.32 -21.31 -4.97
N GLU A 177 8.68 -20.91 -3.88
CA GLU A 177 7.28 -21.20 -3.59
C GLU A 177 6.35 -20.81 -4.74
N VAL A 178 6.45 -19.58 -5.23
CA VAL A 178 5.58 -19.08 -6.32
C VAL A 178 5.89 -19.79 -7.63
N ARG A 179 7.17 -20.07 -7.93
CA ARG A 179 7.55 -20.83 -9.14
C ARG A 179 6.99 -22.26 -9.11
N ASP A 180 7.00 -22.90 -7.95
CA ASP A 180 6.54 -24.28 -7.78
C ASP A 180 5.03 -24.38 -7.99
N GLN A 181 4.27 -23.38 -7.50
CA GLN A 181 2.84 -23.26 -7.78
C GLN A 181 2.56 -23.15 -9.28
N ILE A 182 3.34 -22.34 -10.00
CA ILE A 182 3.20 -22.15 -11.44
C ILE A 182 3.53 -23.44 -12.20
N ILE A 183 4.69 -24.05 -11.92
CA ILE A 183 5.10 -25.31 -12.56
C ILE A 183 4.03 -26.38 -12.36
N LYS A 184 3.55 -26.55 -11.11
CA LYS A 184 2.51 -27.53 -10.78
C LYS A 184 1.20 -27.25 -11.53
N HIS A 185 0.79 -25.99 -11.63
CA HIS A 185 -0.45 -25.61 -12.33
C HIS A 185 -0.40 -25.99 -13.80
N TYR A 186 0.70 -25.67 -14.49
CA TYR A 186 0.88 -25.94 -15.92
C TYR A 186 1.45 -27.35 -16.20
N GLY A 187 1.05 -28.34 -15.40
CA GLY A 187 1.28 -29.77 -15.66
C GLY A 187 2.54 -30.38 -15.05
N GLY A 188 3.43 -29.60 -14.44
CA GLY A 188 4.58 -30.12 -13.68
C GLY A 188 5.74 -30.70 -14.50
N LYS A 189 5.66 -30.66 -15.83
CA LYS A 189 6.64 -31.24 -16.76
C LYS A 189 6.77 -30.43 -18.04
N CYS A 190 7.82 -30.69 -18.80
CA CYS A 190 8.02 -30.10 -20.12
C CYS A 190 6.94 -30.57 -21.11
N ASN A 191 6.21 -29.63 -21.71
CA ASN A 191 5.17 -29.88 -22.72
C ASN A 191 5.71 -30.38 -24.09
N CYS A 192 7.00 -30.69 -24.18
CA CYS A 192 7.66 -31.12 -25.42
C CYS A 192 8.36 -32.47 -25.28
N CYS A 193 9.12 -32.69 -24.20
CA CYS A 193 9.97 -33.89 -24.02
C CYS A 193 9.79 -34.55 -22.64
N ASP A 194 8.70 -34.23 -21.94
CA ASP A 194 8.33 -34.82 -20.63
C ASP A 194 9.32 -34.68 -19.46
N GLU A 195 10.41 -33.92 -19.61
CA GLU A 195 11.32 -33.57 -18.51
C GLU A 195 10.55 -33.08 -17.28
N THR A 196 10.85 -33.63 -16.10
CA THR A 196 10.16 -33.34 -14.83
C THR A 196 11.06 -32.67 -13.80
N GLU A 197 12.39 -32.71 -14.00
CA GLU A 197 13.34 -32.14 -13.05
C GLU A 197 13.12 -30.63 -12.95
N ARG A 198 12.63 -30.23 -11.77
CA ARG A 198 12.16 -28.88 -11.47
C ARG A 198 13.18 -27.81 -11.83
N THR A 199 14.46 -28.10 -11.63
CA THR A 199 15.55 -27.15 -11.90
C THR A 199 15.81 -26.95 -13.40
N PHE A 200 15.35 -27.86 -14.25
CA PHE A 200 15.44 -27.74 -15.72
C PHE A 200 14.22 -27.07 -16.35
N LEU A 201 13.12 -26.89 -15.62
CA LEU A 201 11.87 -26.35 -16.15
C LEU A 201 11.85 -24.82 -16.19
N ALA A 202 11.37 -24.26 -17.28
CA ALA A 202 11.16 -22.84 -17.55
C ALA A 202 9.69 -22.55 -17.88
N ILE A 203 9.26 -21.33 -17.58
CA ILE A 203 7.96 -20.81 -18.02
C ILE A 203 8.16 -20.15 -19.38
N ASP A 204 7.41 -20.62 -20.38
CA ASP A 204 7.46 -20.16 -21.76
C ASP A 204 6.11 -19.53 -22.17
N HIS A 205 6.15 -18.60 -23.11
CA HIS A 205 4.97 -18.02 -23.74
C HIS A 205 4.62 -18.84 -24.99
N VAL A 206 3.43 -19.44 -25.03
CA VAL A 206 3.00 -20.31 -26.13
C VAL A 206 3.20 -19.62 -27.49
N ASN A 207 2.76 -18.35 -27.58
CA ASN A 207 2.79 -17.54 -28.80
C ASN A 207 4.11 -16.80 -29.08
N ASN A 208 5.21 -17.10 -28.35
CA ASN A 208 6.51 -16.42 -28.48
C ASN A 208 6.48 -14.89 -28.30
N ASN A 209 5.43 -14.36 -27.70
CA ASN A 209 5.18 -12.92 -27.52
C ASN A 209 5.62 -12.40 -26.13
N GLY A 210 6.50 -13.13 -25.42
CA GLY A 210 6.80 -12.86 -24.02
C GLY A 210 7.39 -11.47 -23.75
N SER A 211 8.11 -10.87 -24.70
CA SER A 211 8.60 -9.49 -24.58
C SER A 211 7.46 -8.47 -24.61
N ILE A 212 6.47 -8.67 -25.49
CA ILE A 212 5.29 -7.84 -25.65
C ILE A 212 4.41 -7.97 -24.41
N HIS A 213 4.04 -9.20 -24.04
CA HIS A 213 3.21 -9.48 -22.88
C HIS A 213 3.82 -8.83 -21.62
N ARG A 214 5.13 -9.03 -21.35
CA ARG A 214 5.80 -8.41 -20.20
C ARG A 214 5.75 -6.87 -20.20
N ARG A 215 5.83 -6.24 -21.38
CA ARG A 215 5.71 -4.78 -21.52
C ARG A 215 4.28 -4.32 -21.24
N GLU A 216 3.28 -5.01 -21.76
CA GLU A 216 1.86 -4.70 -21.56
C GLU A 216 1.47 -4.77 -20.08
N VAL A 217 1.90 -5.83 -19.37
CA VAL A 217 1.62 -5.99 -17.94
C VAL A 217 2.56 -5.17 -17.05
N GLN A 218 3.51 -4.44 -17.64
CA GLN A 218 4.53 -3.64 -16.97
C GLN A 218 5.30 -4.45 -15.91
N LYS A 219 5.66 -5.70 -16.25
CA LYS A 219 6.45 -6.59 -15.39
C LYS A 219 7.75 -6.98 -16.06
N SER A 220 8.85 -6.89 -15.31
CA SER A 220 10.10 -7.54 -15.66
C SER A 220 10.01 -9.06 -15.38
N SER A 221 10.98 -9.83 -15.84
CA SER A 221 11.10 -11.26 -15.53
C SER A 221 11.28 -11.55 -14.03
N GLY A 222 11.09 -12.82 -13.63
CA GLY A 222 11.31 -13.30 -12.26
C GLY A 222 10.09 -13.14 -11.34
N LEU A 223 10.34 -12.92 -10.04
CA LEU A 223 9.29 -12.98 -8.99
C LEU A 223 8.11 -12.04 -9.25
N GLY A 224 8.35 -10.85 -9.79
CA GLY A 224 7.29 -9.89 -10.09
C GLY A 224 6.30 -10.39 -11.14
N PHE A 225 6.81 -11.08 -12.17
CA PHE A 225 5.99 -11.74 -13.19
C PHE A 225 5.31 -12.99 -12.64
N PHE A 226 6.01 -13.80 -11.85
CA PHE A 226 5.42 -14.99 -11.24
C PHE A 226 4.25 -14.66 -10.32
N GLN A 227 4.38 -13.60 -9.52
CA GLN A 227 3.27 -13.14 -8.68
C GLN A 227 2.11 -12.61 -9.54
N TRP A 228 2.38 -12.01 -10.70
CA TRP A 228 1.35 -11.58 -11.63
C TRP A 228 0.57 -12.80 -12.18
N ILE A 229 1.27 -13.87 -12.60
CA ILE A 229 0.64 -15.13 -13.07
C ILE A 229 -0.35 -15.64 -12.02
N VAL A 230 0.08 -15.79 -10.77
CA VAL A 230 -0.79 -16.28 -9.68
C VAL A 230 -1.95 -15.32 -9.42
N ASN A 231 -1.71 -14.01 -9.44
CA ASN A 231 -2.76 -13.01 -9.21
C ASN A 231 -3.77 -12.88 -10.36
N GLN A 232 -3.44 -13.40 -11.55
CA GLN A 232 -4.35 -13.46 -12.69
C GLN A 232 -4.97 -14.85 -12.86
N ASN A 233 -4.87 -15.70 -11.83
CA ASN A 233 -5.39 -17.07 -11.85
C ASN A 233 -4.82 -17.93 -12.99
N PHE A 234 -3.51 -17.81 -13.24
CA PHE A 234 -2.77 -18.66 -14.18
C PHE A 234 -3.29 -18.57 -15.64
N PRO A 235 -2.92 -17.53 -16.41
CA PRO A 235 -3.41 -17.34 -17.77
C PRO A 235 -3.00 -18.48 -18.73
N ASP A 236 -3.85 -18.76 -19.71
CA ASP A 236 -3.68 -19.89 -20.63
C ASP A 236 -2.58 -19.70 -21.69
N ASP A 237 -2.02 -18.49 -21.84
CA ASP A 237 -0.99 -18.17 -22.85
C ASP A 237 0.42 -18.63 -22.47
N LEU A 238 0.55 -19.37 -21.36
CA LEU A 238 1.80 -19.85 -20.80
C LEU A 238 1.87 -21.38 -20.81
N GLN A 239 3.09 -21.90 -20.89
CA GLN A 239 3.38 -23.33 -20.78
C GLN A 239 4.68 -23.57 -20.03
N ILE A 240 4.91 -24.83 -19.65
CA ILE A 240 6.18 -25.29 -19.08
C ILE A 240 6.98 -26.02 -20.15
N LEU A 241 8.23 -25.60 -20.33
CA LEU A 241 9.22 -26.27 -21.17
C LEU A 241 10.50 -26.46 -20.38
N CYS A 242 11.30 -27.50 -20.65
CA CYS A 242 12.67 -27.51 -20.16
C CYS A 242 13.49 -26.40 -20.83
N HIS A 243 14.58 -25.96 -20.20
CA HIS A 243 15.44 -24.88 -20.69
C HIS A 243 15.93 -25.14 -22.13
N ASN A 244 16.22 -26.39 -22.47
CA ASN A 244 16.64 -26.79 -23.82
C ASN A 244 15.49 -26.69 -24.85
N CYS A 245 14.29 -27.16 -24.51
CA CYS A 245 13.12 -27.06 -25.40
C CYS A 245 12.69 -25.61 -25.61
N ASN A 246 12.72 -24.78 -24.56
CA ASN A 246 12.45 -23.35 -24.66
C ASN A 246 13.46 -22.66 -25.60
N MET A 247 14.76 -22.92 -25.40
CA MET A 247 15.80 -22.37 -26.27
C MET A 247 15.66 -22.84 -27.72
N SER A 248 15.41 -24.13 -27.94
CA SER A 248 15.18 -24.68 -29.28
C SER A 248 13.97 -24.03 -29.95
N LYS A 249 12.85 -23.87 -29.23
CA LYS A 249 11.66 -23.16 -29.74
C LYS A 249 11.98 -21.74 -30.16
N TYR A 250 12.76 -21.01 -29.36
CA TYR A 250 13.19 -19.65 -29.68
C TYR A 250 14.05 -19.59 -30.96
N LEU A 251 15.02 -20.50 -31.11
CA LEU A 251 15.93 -20.54 -32.25
C LEU A 251 15.27 -21.07 -33.55
N SER A 252 14.26 -21.92 -33.42
CA SER A 252 13.59 -22.60 -34.54
C SER A 252 12.20 -22.02 -34.82
N SER A 253 12.07 -20.69 -34.75
CA SER A 253 10.87 -19.94 -35.15
C SER A 253 9.56 -20.41 -34.50
N GLY A 254 9.63 -20.85 -33.25
CA GLY A 254 8.46 -21.24 -32.46
C GLY A 254 8.15 -22.73 -32.40
N ILE A 255 8.96 -23.59 -33.04
CA ILE A 255 8.80 -25.05 -33.00
C ILE A 255 10.07 -25.67 -32.43
N CYS A 256 9.95 -26.50 -31.39
CA CYS A 256 11.10 -27.20 -30.83
C CYS A 256 11.58 -28.32 -31.76
N ALA A 257 12.89 -28.54 -31.84
CA ALA A 257 13.51 -29.56 -32.67
C ALA A 257 13.00 -30.99 -32.41
N HIS A 258 12.56 -31.32 -31.19
CA HIS A 258 11.92 -32.61 -30.89
C HIS A 258 10.63 -32.83 -31.70
N LYS A 259 9.88 -31.77 -32.04
CA LYS A 259 8.67 -31.87 -32.86
C LYS A 259 8.99 -32.01 -34.34
N ASN A 260 10.12 -31.49 -34.80
CA ASN A 260 10.56 -31.64 -36.20
C ASN A 260 11.08 -33.06 -36.50
N LYS A 261 11.65 -33.75 -35.50
CA LYS A 261 12.16 -35.12 -35.66
C LYS A 261 11.08 -36.20 -35.79
N ILE A 262 9.83 -35.90 -35.45
CA ILE A 262 8.71 -36.88 -35.53
C ILE A 262 8.19 -37.01 -36.98
N ASN A 263 8.46 -36.04 -37.85
CA ASN A 263 7.97 -36.02 -39.24
C ASN A 263 9.01 -36.50 -40.28
N GLY A 264 10.09 -37.14 -39.83
CA GLY A 264 11.14 -37.69 -40.69
C GLY A 264 11.30 -39.19 -40.49
N VAL A 265 10.24 -39.95 -40.82
CA VAL A 265 10.31 -41.40 -41.10
C VAL A 265 10.18 -41.57 -42.61
#